data_AF-A0A966GW60-F1
#
_entry.id   AF-A0A966GW60-F1
#
_cell.length_a   1.000
_cell.length_b   1.000
_cell.length_c   1.000
_cell.angle_alpha   90.00
_cell.angle_beta   90.00
_cell.angle_gamma   90.00
#
_symmetry.space_group_name_H-M   'P 1'
#
loop_
_entity.id
_entity.type
_entity.pdbx_description
1 polymer ?
#
loop_
_entity_poly.entity_id
_entity_poly.type
_entity_poly.pdbx_seq_one_letter_code
_entity_poly.pdbx_strand_id
1 'polypeptide(L)'
;MENVFRGAFILRSHDHQILTGTYFNNGLGDPYPETAKRVKPGKPICDPFLGTFKTLWLEASDWYQADMEITKSSSSPVYHVKWSKDGKPDHEGHAVLENGILFGYYWGSPK
;
A
#
# COMPACT_ATOMS: atom_id res chain seq x y z
N MET A 1 -9.57 -17.92 -7.73
CA MET A 1 -10.04 -17.57 -6.38
C MET A 1 -10.37 -16.10 -6.42
N GLU A 2 -11.57 -15.72 -5.99
CA GLU A 2 -12.00 -14.32 -6.00
C GLU A 2 -11.31 -13.58 -4.84
N ASN A 3 -10.75 -12.42 -5.15
CA ASN A 3 -10.17 -11.53 -4.15
C ASN A 3 -11.30 -10.89 -3.34
N VAL A 4 -11.17 -10.90 -2.01
CA VAL A 4 -12.16 -10.33 -1.09
C VAL A 4 -11.76 -8.90 -0.75
N PHE A 5 -12.69 -7.97 -0.94
CA PHE A 5 -12.52 -6.58 -0.49
C PHE A 5 -12.23 -6.55 1.02
N ARG A 6 -11.15 -5.90 1.43
CA ARG A 6 -10.72 -5.85 2.84
C ARG A 6 -11.01 -4.49 3.46
N GLY A 7 -10.76 -3.41 2.75
CA GLY A 7 -10.92 -2.08 3.34
C GLY A 7 -10.28 -0.96 2.53
N ALA A 8 -9.91 0.10 3.24
CA ALA A 8 -9.31 1.31 2.70
C ALA A 8 -7.93 1.61 3.31
N PHE A 9 -7.16 2.44 2.64
CA PHE A 9 -5.88 2.93 3.16
C PHE A 9 -5.64 4.39 2.78
N ILE A 10 -4.79 5.04 3.56
CA ILE A 10 -4.22 6.36 3.25
C ILE A 10 -2.69 6.29 3.41
N LEU A 11 -1.97 6.97 2.53
CA LEU A 11 -0.52 7.09 2.54
C LEU A 11 -0.12 8.55 2.29
N ARG A 12 0.90 9.01 3.01
CA ARG A 12 1.53 10.32 2.85
C ARG A 12 3.03 10.12 2.67
N SER A 13 3.61 10.86 1.73
CA SER A 13 5.06 10.93 1.62
C SER A 13 5.62 11.94 2.62
N HIS A 14 6.73 11.54 3.23
CA HIS A 14 7.59 12.38 4.05
C HIS A 14 9.01 12.39 3.49
N ASP A 15 9.88 13.16 4.14
CA ASP A 15 11.31 13.23 3.84
C ASP A 15 11.96 11.84 3.83
N HIS A 16 13.14 11.76 3.23
CA HIS A 16 13.95 10.54 3.18
C HIS A 16 13.24 9.35 2.51
N GLN A 17 12.28 9.59 1.60
CA GLN A 17 11.60 8.54 0.84
C GLN A 17 10.83 7.57 1.75
N ILE A 18 10.19 8.10 2.79
CA ILE A 18 9.33 7.35 3.71
C ILE A 18 7.87 7.65 3.38
N LEU A 19 7.05 6.61 3.36
CA LEU A 19 5.60 6.75 3.40
C LEU A 19 5.11 6.43 4.81
N THR A 20 4.14 7.20 5.30
CA THR A 20 3.39 6.86 6.51
C THR A 20 1.92 6.77 6.16
N GLY A 21 1.17 5.94 6.89
CA GLY A 21 -0.20 5.68 6.53
C GLY A 21 -1.03 5.02 7.61
N THR A 22 -2.24 4.68 7.20
CA THR A 22 -3.19 3.94 8.03
C THR A 22 -4.05 3.04 7.14
N TYR A 23 -4.23 1.81 7.58
CA TYR A 23 -5.16 0.85 7.02
C TYR A 23 -6.45 0.82 7.84
N PHE A 24 -7.58 0.75 7.15
CA PHE A 24 -8.91 0.60 7.72
C PHE A 24 -9.51 -0.69 7.16
N ASN A 25 -9.39 -1.78 7.91
CA ASN A 25 -10.01 -3.04 7.52
C ASN A 25 -11.49 -3.03 7.94
N ASN A 26 -12.42 -3.36 7.05
CA ASN A 26 -13.85 -3.30 7.34
C ASN A 26 -14.34 -4.39 8.30
N GLY A 27 -13.58 -5.49 8.45
CA GLY A 27 -13.89 -6.59 9.34
C GLY A 27 -13.26 -6.47 10.74
N LEU A 28 -12.40 -5.46 10.96
CA LEU A 28 -11.68 -5.23 12.21
C LEU A 28 -11.97 -3.81 12.71
N GLY A 29 -12.19 -3.63 14.00
CA GLY A 29 -12.65 -2.35 14.55
C GLY A 29 -11.60 -1.23 14.56
N ASP A 30 -10.31 -1.59 14.49
CA ASP A 30 -9.21 -0.65 14.74
C ASP A 30 -8.44 -0.29 13.46
N PRO A 31 -8.01 0.98 13.32
CA PRO A 31 -7.08 1.39 12.27
C PRO A 31 -5.66 0.89 12.57
N TYR A 32 -4.93 0.47 11.53
CA TYR A 32 -3.56 -0.04 11.67
C TYR A 32 -2.56 0.96 11.08
N PRO A 33 -1.65 1.54 11.88
CA PRO A 33 -0.66 2.47 11.36
C PRO A 33 0.37 1.76 10.48
N GLU A 34 0.93 2.47 9.51
CA GLU A 34 1.96 1.96 8.62
C GLU A 34 3.13 2.92 8.49
N THR A 35 4.34 2.38 8.38
CA THR A 35 5.50 3.09 7.83
C THR A 35 6.19 2.22 6.78
N ALA A 36 6.41 2.78 5.59
CA ALA A 36 7.06 2.09 4.48
C ALA A 36 8.29 2.87 4.01
N LYS A 37 9.47 2.24 4.04
CA LYS A 37 10.73 2.84 3.57
C LYS A 37 10.99 2.43 2.13
N ARG A 38 11.18 3.41 1.24
CA ARG A 38 11.52 3.12 -0.16
C ARG A 38 12.88 2.41 -0.24
N VAL A 39 12.90 1.30 -0.97
CA VAL A 39 14.13 0.56 -1.31
C VAL A 39 14.52 0.74 -2.77
N LYS A 40 13.55 1.00 -3.65
CA LYS A 40 13.79 1.22 -5.08
C LYS A 40 12.81 2.27 -5.63
N PRO A 41 13.27 3.33 -6.30
CA PRO A 41 12.37 4.31 -6.91
C PRO A 41 11.65 3.73 -8.13
N GLY A 42 10.40 4.14 -8.33
CA GLY A 42 9.63 3.88 -9.54
C GLY A 42 9.91 4.91 -10.64
N LYS A 43 9.14 4.84 -11.73
CA LYS A 43 9.19 5.80 -12.85
C LYS A 43 7.88 6.58 -12.95
N PRO A 44 7.90 7.92 -13.02
CA PRO A 44 9.08 8.80 -12.94
C PRO A 44 9.68 8.84 -11.53
N ILE A 45 11.00 9.06 -11.44
CA ILE A 45 11.74 9.04 -10.15
C ILE A 45 11.26 10.14 -9.19
N CYS A 46 10.73 11.24 -9.74
CA CYS A 46 10.24 12.38 -8.95
C CYS A 46 8.92 12.11 -8.22
N ASP A 47 8.15 11.07 -8.58
CA ASP A 47 6.93 10.73 -7.85
C ASP A 47 7.32 10.02 -6.53
N PRO A 48 7.01 10.60 -5.36
CA PRO A 48 7.41 10.04 -4.08
C PRO A 48 6.56 8.83 -3.64
N PHE A 49 5.50 8.50 -4.37
CA PHE A 49 4.71 7.29 -4.13
C PHE A 49 5.18 6.11 -4.98
N LEU A 50 5.79 6.33 -6.14
CA LEU A 50 6.16 5.23 -7.05
C LEU A 50 7.44 4.50 -6.63
N GLY A 51 7.39 3.17 -6.66
CA GLY A 51 8.54 2.31 -6.41
C GLY A 51 8.22 1.11 -5.54
N THR A 52 9.28 0.53 -4.98
CA THR A 52 9.21 -0.58 -4.04
C THR A 52 9.63 -0.09 -2.66
N PHE A 53 8.88 -0.51 -1.64
CA PHE A 53 9.04 -0.13 -0.26
C PHE A 53 9.05 -1.37 0.62
N LYS A 54 9.83 -1.33 1.70
CA LYS A 54 9.76 -2.30 2.80
C LYS A 54 8.84 -1.75 3.87
N THR A 55 7.88 -2.54 4.30
CA THR A 55 6.87 -2.15 5.30
C THR A 55 6.58 -3.32 6.26
N LEU A 56 5.83 -3.03 7.32
CA LEU A 56 5.26 -4.03 8.21
C LEU A 56 3.74 -4.02 8.02
N TRP A 57 3.19 -5.19 7.70
CA TRP A 57 1.75 -5.39 7.72
C TRP A 57 1.32 -5.75 9.13
N LEU A 58 0.41 -4.97 9.72
CA LEU A 58 0.04 -5.02 11.14
C LEU A 58 -1.42 -5.41 11.40
N GLU A 59 -2.11 -5.98 10.41
CA GLU A 59 -3.54 -6.27 10.52
C GLU A 59 -3.84 -7.49 11.44
N ALA A 60 -4.71 -7.31 12.43
CA ALA A 60 -5.11 -8.29 13.46
C ALA A 60 -3.99 -8.69 14.46
N SER A 61 -3.97 -9.95 14.91
CA SER A 61 -3.04 -10.45 15.94
C SER A 61 -1.67 -10.88 15.39
N ASP A 62 -1.44 -10.68 14.11
CA ASP A 62 -0.22 -11.11 13.41
C ASP A 62 0.46 -9.90 12.77
N TRP A 63 1.77 -10.01 12.58
CA TRP A 63 2.54 -9.04 11.82
C TRP A 63 3.55 -9.74 10.94
N TYR A 64 3.80 -9.17 9.77
CA TYR A 64 4.85 -9.67 8.91
C TYR A 64 5.49 -8.54 8.11
N GLN A 65 6.73 -8.76 7.70
CA GLN A 65 7.42 -7.85 6.79
C GLN A 65 6.87 -8.05 5.38
N ALA A 66 6.42 -6.97 4.76
CA ALA A 66 5.88 -6.97 3.41
C ALA A 66 6.75 -6.14 2.45
N ASP A 67 6.77 -6.57 1.20
CA ASP A 67 7.21 -5.75 0.07
C ASP A 67 6.00 -5.05 -0.53
N MET A 68 5.95 -3.72 -0.43
CA MET A 68 4.93 -2.89 -1.06
C MET A 68 5.46 -2.32 -2.37
N GLU A 69 4.78 -2.61 -3.47
CA GLU A 69 5.06 -2.05 -4.79
C GLU A 69 3.93 -1.11 -5.20
N ILE A 70 4.28 0.12 -5.56
CA ILE A 70 3.34 1.13 -6.07
C ILE A 70 3.74 1.50 -7.49
N THR A 71 2.82 1.26 -8.42
CA THR A 71 2.96 1.60 -9.84
C THR A 71 1.80 2.46 -10.31
N LYS A 72 1.97 3.09 -11.48
CA LYS A 72 0.93 3.92 -12.11
C LYS A 72 1.06 3.81 -13.62
N SER A 73 -0.06 3.61 -14.31
CA SER A 73 -0.08 3.67 -15.78
C SER A 73 0.04 5.12 -16.25
N SER A 74 0.74 5.37 -17.36
CA SER A 74 0.84 6.71 -17.95
C SER A 74 -0.51 7.27 -18.43
N SER A 75 -1.48 6.40 -18.72
CA SER A 75 -2.81 6.76 -19.21
C SER A 75 -3.86 6.96 -18.12
N SER A 76 -3.51 6.74 -16.84
CA SER A 76 -4.49 6.74 -15.75
C SER A 76 -3.97 7.48 -14.51
N PRO A 77 -4.82 8.26 -13.82
CA PRO A 77 -4.47 8.82 -12.53
C PRO A 77 -4.39 7.75 -11.41
N VAL A 78 -4.82 6.52 -11.68
CA VAL A 78 -4.91 5.44 -10.70
C VAL A 78 -3.54 4.81 -10.42
N TYR A 79 -3.20 4.75 -9.14
CA TYR A 79 -2.07 4.00 -8.61
C TYR A 79 -2.50 2.56 -8.32
N HIS A 80 -1.66 1.60 -8.67
CA HIS A 80 -1.80 0.21 -8.30
C HIS A 80 -0.82 -0.10 -7.18
N VAL A 81 -1.31 -0.64 -6.08
CA VAL A 81 -0.53 -1.01 -4.91
C VAL A 81 -0.59 -2.51 -4.74
N LYS A 82 0.54 -3.14 -4.43
CA LYS A 82 0.64 -4.58 -4.18
C LYS A 82 1.53 -4.82 -2.98
N TRP A 83 1.04 -5.59 -2.03
CA TRP A 83 1.80 -6.08 -0.89
C TRP A 83 2.12 -7.55 -1.08
N SER A 84 3.37 -7.92 -0.86
CA SER A 84 3.85 -9.30 -1.00
C SER A 84 4.48 -9.79 0.29
N LYS A 85 4.15 -11.02 0.67
CA LYS A 85 4.75 -11.77 1.78
C LYS A 85 5.62 -12.88 1.19
N ASP A 86 6.89 -12.96 1.57
CA ASP A 86 7.84 -13.96 1.07
C ASP A 86 7.90 -14.04 -0.47
N GLY A 87 7.82 -12.88 -1.13
CA GLY A 87 7.83 -12.75 -2.59
C GLY A 87 6.53 -13.15 -3.29
N LYS A 88 5.50 -13.56 -2.56
CA LYS A 88 4.18 -13.89 -3.11
C LYS A 88 3.19 -12.74 -2.86
N PRO A 89 2.37 -12.35 -3.84
CA PRO A 89 1.31 -11.37 -3.63
C PRO A 89 0.37 -11.83 -2.52
N ASP A 90 0.06 -10.95 -1.57
CA ASP A 90 -0.87 -11.22 -0.46
C ASP A 90 -2.08 -10.27 -0.50
N HIS A 91 -1.80 -8.98 -0.73
CA HIS A 91 -2.81 -7.95 -0.90
C HIS A 91 -2.54 -7.08 -2.13
N GLU A 92 -3.60 -6.49 -2.68
CA GLU A 92 -3.56 -5.58 -3.81
C GLU A 92 -4.55 -4.45 -3.60
N GLY A 93 -4.32 -3.31 -4.23
CA GLY A 93 -5.18 -2.14 -4.06
C GLY A 93 -5.07 -1.14 -5.20
N HIS A 94 -6.08 -0.27 -5.27
CA HIS A 94 -6.11 0.89 -6.15
C HIS A 94 -6.25 2.15 -5.34
N ALA A 95 -5.54 3.20 -5.76
CA ALA A 95 -5.58 4.50 -5.10
C ALA A 95 -5.54 5.66 -6.09
N VAL A 96 -5.95 6.82 -5.59
CA VAL A 96 -5.81 8.12 -6.27
C VAL A 96 -5.08 9.08 -5.35
N LEU A 97 -4.38 10.04 -5.96
CA LEU A 97 -3.62 11.06 -5.25
C LEU A 97 -4.42 12.36 -5.26
N GLU A 98 -4.75 12.87 -4.07
CA GLU A 98 -5.43 14.16 -3.88
C GLU A 98 -4.75 14.91 -2.74
N ASN A 99 -4.40 16.18 -2.94
CA ASN A 99 -3.81 17.03 -1.90
C ASN A 99 -2.59 16.39 -1.18
N GLY A 100 -1.74 15.67 -1.93
CA GLY A 100 -0.53 15.02 -1.37
C GLY A 100 -0.80 13.76 -0.54
N ILE A 101 -2.04 13.26 -0.55
CA ILE A 101 -2.45 12.03 0.13
C ILE A 101 -2.87 11.01 -0.93
N LEU A 102 -2.22 9.86 -0.90
CA LEU A 102 -2.62 8.72 -1.71
C LEU A 102 -3.62 7.89 -0.91
N PHE A 103 -4.87 7.82 -1.34
CA PHE A 103 -5.91 7.06 -0.65
C PHE A 103 -6.62 6.11 -1.60
N GLY A 104 -7.04 4.97 -1.07
CA GLY A 104 -7.51 3.88 -1.90
C GLY A 104 -8.18 2.77 -1.12
N TYR A 105 -8.44 1.69 -1.83
CA TYR A 105 -9.00 0.46 -1.31
C TYR A 105 -8.13 -0.73 -1.65
N TYR A 106 -8.23 -1.78 -0.83
CA TYR A 106 -7.43 -2.99 -0.99
C TYR A 106 -8.27 -4.25 -0.78
N TRP A 107 -7.78 -5.33 -1.38
CA TRP A 107 -8.34 -6.67 -1.33
C TRP A 107 -7.22 -7.70 -1.13
N GLY A 108 -7.61 -8.94 -0.83
CA GLY A 108 -6.66 -10.05 -0.74
C GLY A 108 -7.35 -11.39 -0.83
N SER A 109 -6.59 -12.46 -0.70
CA SER A 109 -7.14 -13.82 -0.71
C SER A 109 -8.14 -14.01 0.44
N PRO A 110 -9.15 -14.88 0.28
CA PRO A 110 -9.91 -15.40 1.41
C PRO A 110 -8.92 -15.98 2.44
N LYS A 111 -9.06 -15.59 3.71
CA LYS A 111 -8.28 -16.19 4.81
C LYS A 111 -9.12 -17.28 5.45
#